data_AF-A0A933BPY4-F1
#
_entry.id   AF-A0A933BPY4-F1
#
_cell.length_a   1.000
_cell.length_b   1.000
_cell.length_c   1.000
_cell.angle_alpha   90.00
_cell.angle_beta   90.00
_cell.angle_gamma   90.00
#
_symmetry.space_group_name_H-M   'P 1'
#
loop_
_entity.id
_entity.type
_entity.pdbx_description
1 polymer ?
#
loop_
_entity_poly.entity_id
_entity_poly.type
_entity_poly.pdbx_seq_one_letter_code
_entity_poly.pdbx_strand_id
1 'polypeptide(L)'
;MNTEQALVAFEDYKIRRFYDARDETWYFSVIDIVAALTDSVNPRDYWFKMKIRVKTEAGLELSTICRQLKMKSPDGKMRATDCSDVKGLLRIIQSIPSPKALSYAAWRSEEVDLPLRTT
;
A
#
# COMPACT_ATOMS: atom_id res chain seq x y z
N MET A 1 -18.89 0.75 -11.61
CA MET A 1 -17.77 -0.15 -11.95
C MET A 1 -17.63 -1.14 -10.80
N ASN A 2 -17.53 -2.44 -11.09
CA ASN A 2 -17.79 -3.52 -10.13
C ASN A 2 -16.75 -3.56 -9.01
N THR A 3 -17.23 -3.56 -7.77
CA THR A 3 -16.49 -3.75 -6.51
C THR A 3 -15.54 -4.96 -6.53
N GLU A 4 -15.87 -5.97 -7.33
CA GLU A 4 -15.03 -7.16 -7.51
C GLU A 4 -13.69 -6.86 -8.21
N GLN A 5 -13.62 -5.89 -9.11
CA GLN A 5 -12.39 -5.64 -9.90
C GLN A 5 -11.22 -5.12 -9.05
N ALA A 6 -11.49 -4.42 -7.94
CA ALA A 6 -10.46 -3.90 -7.04
C ALA A 6 -9.93 -4.97 -6.07
N LEU A 7 -10.76 -5.94 -5.67
CA LEU A 7 -10.35 -7.09 -4.87
C LEU A 7 -9.62 -8.15 -5.73
N VAL A 8 -10.11 -8.37 -6.96
CA VAL A 8 -9.50 -9.27 -7.95
C VAL A 8 -8.10 -8.81 -8.36
N ALA A 9 -7.82 -7.51 -8.37
CA ALA A 9 -6.49 -6.96 -8.71
C ALA A 9 -5.34 -7.45 -7.81
N PHE A 10 -5.65 -8.02 -6.63
CA PHE A 10 -4.66 -8.56 -5.70
C PHE A 10 -4.68 -10.09 -5.59
N GLU A 11 -5.59 -10.80 -6.25
CA GLU A 11 -5.65 -12.28 -6.18
C GLU A 11 -4.42 -12.94 -6.81
N ASP A 12 -3.90 -12.36 -7.89
CA ASP A 12 -2.67 -12.84 -8.55
C ASP A 12 -1.40 -12.49 -7.76
N TYR A 13 -1.49 -11.51 -6.86
CA TYR A 13 -0.36 -11.00 -6.09
C TYR A 13 -0.34 -11.56 -4.67
N LYS A 14 0.66 -12.40 -4.36
CA LYS A 14 0.90 -12.88 -3.00
C LYS A 14 1.43 -11.76 -2.10
N ILE A 15 0.53 -10.97 -1.52
CA ILE A 15 0.88 -9.93 -0.54
C ILE A 15 1.23 -10.56 0.80
N ARG A 16 2.44 -10.30 1.29
CA ARG A 16 2.87 -10.76 2.61
C ARG A 16 2.22 -9.91 3.70
N ARG A 17 1.64 -10.59 4.67
CA ARG A 17 0.99 -10.01 5.85
C ARG A 17 1.60 -10.55 7.14
N PHE A 18 1.66 -9.69 8.15
CA PHE A 18 2.12 -10.00 9.50
C PHE A 18 1.11 -9.46 10.50
N TYR A 19 0.68 -10.29 11.44
CA TYR A 19 -0.18 -9.87 12.54
C TYR A 19 0.68 -9.56 13.76
N ASP A 20 0.61 -8.33 14.27
CA ASP A 20 1.23 -7.97 15.55
C ASP A 20 0.17 -8.12 16.66
N ALA A 21 0.36 -9.10 17.53
CA ALA A 21 -0.57 -9.38 18.63
C ALA A 21 -0.56 -8.29 19.72
N ARG A 22 0.48 -7.45 19.79
CA ARG A 22 0.57 -6.38 20.81
C ARG A 22 -0.30 -5.18 20.44
N ASP A 23 -0.31 -4.87 19.16
CA ASP A 23 -1.07 -3.74 18.61
C ASP A 23 -2.39 -4.21 17.99
N GLU A 24 -2.70 -5.51 18.08
CA GLU A 24 -3.84 -6.21 17.44
C GLU A 24 -4.04 -5.81 15.96
N THR A 25 -2.94 -5.54 15.25
CA THR A 25 -2.95 -4.89 13.94
C THR A 25 -2.28 -5.74 12.87
N TRP A 26 -2.90 -5.77 11.68
CA TRP A 26 -2.31 -6.36 10.48
C TRP A 26 -1.40 -5.37 9.77
N TYR A 27 -0.18 -5.82 9.50
CA TYR A 27 0.82 -5.13 8.68
C TYR A 27 1.01 -5.85 7.36
N PHE A 28 1.14 -5.09 6.28
CA PHE A 28 1.35 -5.63 4.94
C PHE A 28 2.64 -5.10 4.35
N SER A 29 3.27 -5.90 3.49
CA SER A 29 4.48 -5.47 2.78
C SER A 29 4.17 -4.36 1.78
N VAL A 30 4.83 -3.21 1.94
CA VAL A 30 4.68 -2.09 1.01
C VAL A 30 5.24 -2.45 -0.37
N ILE A 31 6.31 -3.23 -0.43
CA ILE A 31 6.93 -3.65 -1.69
C ILE A 31 5.97 -4.51 -2.51
N ASP A 32 5.23 -5.42 -1.87
CA ASP A 32 4.30 -6.31 -2.58
C ASP A 32 3.09 -5.51 -3.11
N ILE A 33 2.62 -4.53 -2.35
CA ILE A 33 1.57 -3.59 -2.79
C ILE A 33 2.04 -2.73 -3.97
N VAL A 34 3.27 -2.21 -3.89
CA VAL A 34 3.87 -1.47 -5.00
C VAL A 34 3.97 -2.34 -6.24
N ALA A 35 4.41 -3.60 -6.10
CA ALA A 35 4.47 -4.55 -7.21
C ALA A 35 3.08 -4.74 -7.86
N ALA A 36 2.05 -4.98 -7.04
CA ALA A 36 0.68 -5.19 -7.51
C ALA A 36 0.09 -3.96 -8.24
N LEU A 37 0.42 -2.75 -7.79
CA LEU A 37 -0.17 -1.52 -8.33
C LEU A 37 0.59 -0.91 -9.51
N THR A 38 1.84 -1.32 -9.72
CA THR A 38 2.73 -0.71 -10.72
C THR A 38 3.21 -1.69 -11.79
N ASP A 39 3.00 -3.00 -11.60
CA ASP A 39 3.56 -4.08 -12.42
C ASP A 39 5.08 -3.92 -12.66
N SER A 40 5.77 -3.25 -11.73
CA SER A 40 7.19 -2.92 -11.89
C SER A 40 8.04 -4.18 -11.81
N VAL A 41 8.98 -4.33 -12.76
CA VAL A 41 9.99 -5.40 -12.75
C VAL A 41 10.87 -5.34 -11.49
N ASN A 42 11.08 -4.14 -10.93
CA ASN A 42 11.84 -3.94 -9.70
C ASN A 42 11.07 -3.04 -8.72
N PRO A 43 10.11 -3.60 -7.96
CA PRO A 43 9.24 -2.81 -7.06
C PRO A 43 10.01 -2.19 -5.90
N ARG A 44 11.18 -2.75 -5.54
CA ARG A 44 12.06 -2.17 -4.51
C ARG A 44 12.70 -0.87 -4.98
N ASP A 45 13.24 -0.86 -6.20
CA ASP A 45 13.80 0.35 -6.80
C ASP A 45 12.72 1.40 -7.05
N TYR A 46 11.54 0.97 -7.51
CA TYR A 46 10.38 1.85 -7.64
C TYR A 46 10.02 2.51 -6.31
N TRP A 47 9.88 1.72 -5.24
CA TRP A 47 9.59 2.23 -3.89
C TRP A 47 10.66 3.22 -3.42
N PHE A 48 11.95 2.91 -3.63
CA PHE A 48 13.04 3.81 -3.27
C PHE A 48 12.96 5.16 -3.99
N LYS A 49 12.79 5.14 -5.32
CA LYS A 49 12.64 6.36 -6.13
C LYS A 49 11.39 7.14 -5.75
N MET A 50 10.30 6.46 -5.45
CA MET A 50 9.06 7.10 -5.01
C MET A 50 9.24 7.83 -3.68
N LYS A 51 9.94 7.24 -2.70
CA LYS A 51 10.25 7.92 -1.43
C LYS A 51 11.02 9.21 -1.66
N ILE A 52 12.02 9.20 -2.54
CA ILE A 52 12.79 10.40 -2.90
C ILE A 52 11.89 11.43 -3.56
N ARG A 53 11.14 11.04 -4.60
CA ARG A 53 10.24 11.96 -5.32
C ARG A 53 9.23 12.64 -4.40
N VAL A 54 8.54 11.85 -3.57
CA VAL A 54 7.51 12.35 -2.65
C VAL A 54 8.09 13.27 -1.57
N LYS A 55 9.30 12.96 -1.08
CA LYS A 55 10.03 13.85 -0.18
C LYS A 55 10.40 15.17 -0.86
N THR A 56 10.89 15.12 -2.10
CA THR A 56 11.33 16.33 -2.83
C THR A 56 10.16 17.21 -3.25
N GLU A 57 9.06 16.62 -3.73
CA GLU A 57 7.92 17.37 -4.27
C GLU A 57 6.94 17.83 -3.19
N ALA A 58 6.55 16.92 -2.28
CA ALA A 58 5.51 17.17 -1.28
C ALA A 58 6.04 17.37 0.14
N GLY A 59 7.36 17.25 0.35
CA GLY A 59 7.96 17.31 1.69
C GLY A 59 7.59 16.16 2.61
N LEU A 60 6.98 15.08 2.08
CA LEU A 60 6.45 13.97 2.88
C LEU A 60 7.46 12.81 2.95
N GLU A 61 7.82 12.43 4.16
CA GLU A 61 8.71 11.28 4.43
C GLU A 61 7.92 9.98 4.57
N LEU A 62 7.69 9.27 3.46
CA LEU A 62 6.92 8.00 3.46
C LEU A 62 7.50 6.91 4.37
N SER A 63 8.80 6.97 4.68
CA SER A 63 9.44 6.04 5.62
C SER A 63 8.87 6.15 7.03
N THR A 64 8.32 7.30 7.42
CA THR A 64 7.72 7.51 8.76
C THR A 64 6.39 6.80 8.95
N ILE A 65 5.74 6.41 7.84
CA ILE A 65 4.46 5.69 7.80
C ILE A 65 4.70 4.16 7.86
N CYS A 66 5.96 3.73 7.75
CA CYS A 66 6.34 2.33 7.68
C CYS A 66 7.01 1.84 8.96
N ARG A 67 6.84 0.56 9.27
CA ARG A 67 7.63 -0.21 10.24
C ARG A 67 8.46 -1.24 9.49
N GLN A 68 9.70 -1.45 9.91
CA GLN A 68 10.54 -2.52 9.36
C GLN A 68 10.27 -3.83 10.09
N LEU A 69 9.61 -4.76 9.40
CA LEU A 69 9.30 -6.09 9.92
C LEU A 69 10.10 -7.14 9.14
N LYS A 70 10.52 -8.20 9.84
CA LYS A 70 11.16 -9.35 9.21
C LYS A 70 10.09 -10.22 8.55
N MET A 71 10.11 -10.27 7.22
CA MET A 71 9.20 -11.10 6.43
C MET A 71 10.00 -12.10 5.58
N LYS A 72 9.38 -13.24 5.29
CA LYS A 72 9.95 -14.23 4.36
C LYS A 72 9.90 -13.65 2.95
N SER A 73 11.04 -13.58 2.29
CA SER A 73 11.18 -13.16 0.91
C SER A 73 10.90 -14.34 -0.04
N PRO A 74 10.59 -14.13 -1.34
CA PRO A 74 10.34 -15.22 -2.29
C PRO A 74 11.48 -16.25 -2.40
N ASP A 75 12.72 -15.82 -2.17
CA ASP A 75 13.92 -16.67 -2.08
C ASP A 75 14.03 -17.45 -0.75
N GLY A 76 13.01 -17.43 0.10
CA GLY A 76 12.94 -18.16 1.35
C GLY A 76 13.68 -17.51 2.53
N LYS A 77 14.44 -16.44 2.30
CA LYS A 77 15.23 -15.77 3.35
C LYS A 77 14.39 -14.74 4.10
N MET A 78 14.62 -14.59 5.40
CA MET A 78 14.00 -13.54 6.21
C MET A 78 14.73 -12.21 5.99
N ARG A 79 14.00 -11.18 5.56
CA ARG A 79 14.55 -9.83 5.36
C ARG A 79 13.68 -8.77 6.01
N ALA A 80 14.33 -7.72 6.53
CA ALA A 80 13.63 -6.51 6.92
C ALA A 80 12.98 -5.87 5.69
N THR A 81 11.68 -5.65 5.78
CA THR A 81 10.86 -5.08 4.71
C THR A 81 10.03 -3.95 5.29
N ASP A 82 9.89 -2.86 4.54
CA ASP A 82 8.99 -1.77 4.91
C ASP A 82 7.55 -2.30 4.86
N CYS A 83 6.87 -2.23 5.99
CA CYS A 83 5.51 -2.72 6.18
C CYS A 83 4.65 -1.61 6.78
N SER A 84 3.37 -1.58 6.44
CA SER A 84 2.46 -0.57 6.97
C SER A 84 1.09 -1.18 7.25
N ASP A 85 0.34 -0.55 8.15
CA ASP A 85 -1.03 -0.89 8.44
C ASP A 85 -1.95 -0.38 7.32
N VAL A 86 -3.24 -0.69 7.40
CA VAL A 86 -4.20 -0.30 6.35
C VAL A 86 -4.24 1.23 6.15
N LYS A 87 -4.17 2.02 7.22
CA LYS A 87 -4.20 3.49 7.13
C LYS A 87 -2.95 4.03 6.45
N GLY A 88 -1.77 3.56 6.85
CA GLY A 88 -0.52 3.98 6.24
C GLY A 88 -0.39 3.54 4.78
N LEU A 89 -0.88 2.35 4.44
CA LEU A 89 -0.95 1.89 3.04
C LEU A 89 -1.78 2.81 2.16
N LEU A 90 -2.96 3.24 2.60
CA LEU A 90 -3.78 4.17 1.81
C LEU A 90 -3.02 5.47 1.53
N ARG A 91 -2.28 5.99 2.52
CA ARG A 91 -1.47 7.20 2.34
C ARG A 91 -0.35 7.00 1.32
N ILE A 92 0.28 5.84 1.36
CA ILE A 92 1.31 5.45 0.39
C ILE A 92 0.71 5.32 -1.01
N ILE A 93 -0.42 4.63 -1.15
CA ILE A 93 -1.09 4.38 -2.43
C ILE A 93 -1.50 5.69 -3.10
N GLN A 94 -1.99 6.67 -2.33
CA GLN A 94 -2.30 8.02 -2.84
C GLN A 94 -1.07 8.74 -3.45
N SER A 95 0.14 8.34 -3.07
CA SER A 95 1.40 8.94 -3.57
C SER A 95 1.98 8.20 -4.79
N ILE A 96 1.32 7.14 -5.25
CA ILE A 96 1.68 6.40 -6.46
C ILE A 96 0.96 7.06 -7.67
N PRO A 97 1.69 7.69 -8.61
CA PRO A 97 1.10 8.26 -9.82
C PRO A 97 0.83 7.14 -10.84
N SER A 98 -0.02 6.19 -10.48
CA SER A 98 -0.49 5.10 -11.34
C SER A 98 -2.01 5.21 -11.48
N PRO A 99 -2.58 5.11 -12.70
CA PRO A 99 -4.03 5.08 -12.89
C PRO A 99 -4.72 3.97 -12.07
N LYS A 100 -4.03 2.84 -11.81
CA LYS A 100 -4.49 1.74 -10.95
C LYS A 100 -4.53 2.10 -9.47
N ALA A 101 -3.62 2.96 -9.00
CA ALA A 101 -3.57 3.41 -7.62
C ALA A 101 -4.66 4.44 -7.31
N LEU A 102 -4.95 5.33 -8.27
CA LEU A 102 -6.02 6.33 -8.17
C LEU A 102 -7.42 5.70 -8.15
N SER A 103 -7.65 4.65 -8.94
CA SER A 103 -8.93 3.91 -8.93
C SER A 103 -9.20 3.20 -7.60
N TYR A 104 -8.15 2.76 -6.89
CA TYR A 104 -8.29 2.20 -5.54
C TYR A 104 -8.56 3.27 -4.45
N ALA A 105 -7.95 4.45 -4.56
CA ALA A 105 -8.14 5.54 -3.59
C ALA A 105 -9.53 6.23 -3.72
N ALA A 106 -10.03 6.40 -4.95
CA ALA A 106 -11.35 6.99 -5.20
C ALA A 106 -12.49 6.13 -4.63
N TRP A 107 -12.38 4.80 -4.74
CA TRP A 107 -13.35 3.84 -4.22
C TRP A 107 -13.60 3.96 -2.70
N ARG A 108 -12.54 4.21 -1.91
CA ARG A 108 -12.64 4.40 -0.45
C ARG A 108 -13.24 5.74 -0.02
N SER A 109 -13.28 6.75 -0.89
CA SER A 109 -13.82 8.08 -0.57
C SER A 109 -15.34 8.13 -0.72
N GLU A 110 -15.89 7.31 -1.62
CA GLU A 110 -17.34 7.25 -1.90
C GLU A 110 -18.12 6.57 -0.75
N GLU A 111 -17.43 5.82 0.11
CA GLU A 111 -18.03 5.12 1.26
C GLU A 111 -18.03 5.95 2.56
N VAL A 112 -17.35 7.11 2.58
CA VAL A 112 -17.28 8.02 3.74
C VAL A 112 -18.19 9.24 3.57
N ASP A 113 -18.75 9.46 2.38
CA ASP A 113 -19.68 10.56 2.08
C ASP A 113 -21.12 10.05 1.88
N LEU A 114 -21.59 9.17 2.78
CA LEU A 114 -23.02 8.92 2.90
C LEU A 114 -23.68 10.22 3.42
N PRO A 115 -24.63 10.80 2.65
CA PRO A 115 -25.06 12.16 2.85
C PRO A 115 -25.77 12.33 4.19
N LEU A 116 -25.29 13.26 5.02
CA LEU A 116 -26.11 13.94 6.01
C LEU A 116 -27.15 14.84 5.30
N ARG A 117 -28.06 14.23 4.54
CA ARG A 117 -29.25 14.87 4.00
C ARG A 117 -30.45 13.94 4.11
N THR A 118 -31.04 13.93 5.30
CA THR A 118 -32.48 13.84 5.47
C THR A 118 -32.85 14.49 6.79
N THR A 119 -33.29 15.75 6.78
CA THR A 119 -34.66 16.17 7.10
C THR A 119 -34.83 17.62 6.62
#